data_AF-A0ABD1I7Y3-F1
#
_entry.id   AF-A0ABD1I7Y3-F1
#
_cell.length_a   1.000
_cell.length_b   1.000
_cell.length_c   1.000
_cell.angle_alpha   90.00
_cell.angle_beta   90.00
_cell.angle_gamma   90.00
#
_symmetry.space_group_name_H-M   'P 1'
#
loop_
_entity.id
_entity.type
_entity.pdbx_description
1 polymer ?
#
loop_
_entity_poly.entity_id
_entity_poly.type
_entity_poly.pdbx_seq_one_letter_code
_entity_poly.pdbx_strand_id
1 'polypeptide(L)'
;MWRELFLRIVRTLEAFDLYFQMWRDRTGRLGLSPLTKCTVALRQLAYGTTMDMFEEYLHIGDLTGRECQSNFCQVVVEAFSTTYMRKPNATDCPFLLDMHERVHGFPRMLGSIDCMHWE
;
A
#
# COMPACT_ATOMS: atom_id res chain seq x y z
N MET A 1 7.37 -7.38 1.29
CA MET A 1 6.81 -6.28 2.11
C MET A 1 6.91 -6.66 3.58
N TRP A 2 7.33 -5.72 4.43
CA TRP A 2 7.40 -5.94 5.88
C TRP A 2 6.01 -6.15 6.48
N ARG A 3 5.81 -7.25 7.22
CA ARG A 3 4.50 -7.66 7.74
C ARG A 3 3.86 -6.58 8.62
N GLU A 4 4.64 -5.92 9.46
CA GLU A 4 4.14 -4.88 10.37
C GLU A 4 3.64 -3.65 9.63
N LEU A 5 4.39 -3.21 8.61
CA LEU A 5 3.98 -2.10 7.76
C LEU A 5 2.66 -2.41 7.05
N PHE A 6 2.53 -3.62 6.50
CA PHE A 6 1.30 -4.06 5.86
C PHE A 6 0.11 -4.01 6.82
N LEU A 7 0.27 -4.58 8.02
CA LEU A 7 -0.80 -4.57 9.02
C LEU A 7 -1.15 -3.16 9.49
N ARG A 8 -0.16 -2.25 9.56
CA ARG A 8 -0.41 -0.84 9.84
C ARG A 8 -1.27 -0.20 8.75
N ILE A 9 -0.94 -0.41 7.48
CA ILE A 9 -1.73 0.11 6.35
C ILE A 9 -3.16 -0.42 6.45
N VAL A 10 -3.34 -1.74 6.59
CA VAL A 10 -4.67 -2.37 6.67
C VAL A 10 -5.51 -1.77 7.79
N ARG A 11 -4.94 -1.64 9.00
CA ARG A 11 -5.65 -1.05 10.15
C ARG A 11 -6.00 0.42 9.94
N THR A 12 -5.09 1.19 9.34
CA THR A 12 -5.36 2.59 9.02
C THR A 12 -6.52 2.70 8.03
N LEU A 13 -6.51 1.92 6.95
CA LEU A 13 -7.57 1.97 5.93
C LEU A 13 -8.91 1.50 6.48
N GLU A 14 -8.94 0.43 7.29
CA GLU A 14 -10.16 -0.06 7.96
C GLU A 14 -10.77 0.98 8.91
N ALA A 15 -9.94 1.78 9.58
CA ALA A 15 -10.40 2.86 10.45
C ALA A 15 -10.85 4.11 9.67
N PHE A 16 -10.27 4.35 8.49
CA PHE A 16 -10.48 5.58 7.71
C PHE A 16 -11.69 5.50 6.79
N ASP A 17 -11.97 4.33 6.21
CA ASP A 17 -12.98 4.19 5.16
C ASP A 17 -13.85 2.94 5.34
N LEU A 18 -15.17 3.13 5.20
CA LEU A 18 -16.17 2.07 5.35
C LEU A 18 -16.01 0.94 4.33
N TYR A 19 -15.48 1.23 3.14
CA TYR A 19 -15.17 0.23 2.12
C TYR A 19 -14.20 -0.81 2.64
N PHE A 20 -13.23 -0.45 3.48
CA PHE A 20 -12.26 -1.41 4.01
C PHE A 20 -12.78 -2.21 5.19
N GLN A 21 -13.85 -1.77 5.85
CA GLN A 21 -14.48 -2.52 6.93
C GLN A 21 -15.18 -3.78 6.41
N MET A 22 -15.23 -4.80 7.25
CA MET A 22 -15.92 -6.05 6.95
C MET A 22 -17.36 -5.99 7.46
N TRP A 23 -18.32 -6.07 6.55
CA TRP A 23 -19.75 -6.05 6.85
C TRP A 23 -20.42 -7.34 6.38
N ARG A 24 -21.58 -7.66 6.98
CA ARG A 24 -22.46 -8.70 6.44
C ARG A 24 -23.28 -8.13 5.29
N ASP A 25 -23.39 -8.86 4.19
CA ASP A 25 -24.29 -8.51 3.10
C ASP A 25 -25.77 -8.70 3.50
N ARG A 26 -26.69 -8.33 2.61
CA ARG A 26 -28.15 -8.47 2.85
C ARG A 26 -28.60 -9.93 3.05
N THR A 27 -27.78 -10.91 2.67
CA THR A 27 -28.02 -12.34 2.89
C THR A 27 -27.37 -12.87 4.17
N GLY A 28 -26.69 -11.99 4.93
CA GLY A 28 -26.01 -12.31 6.17
C GLY A 28 -24.61 -12.89 5.98
N ARG A 29 -24.07 -12.98 4.77
CA ARG A 29 -22.71 -13.49 4.51
C ARG A 29 -21.67 -12.41 4.79
N LEU A 30 -20.54 -12.78 5.38
CA LEU A 30 -19.44 -11.85 5.58
C LEU A 30 -18.84 -11.46 4.23
N GLY A 31 -18.73 -10.16 3.98
CA GLY A 31 -18.03 -9.62 2.84
C GLY A 31 -16.51 -9.81 2.95
N LEU A 32 -15.79 -9.32 1.94
CA LEU A 32 -14.33 -9.39 1.89
C LEU A 32 -13.69 -8.69 3.08
N SER A 33 -12.68 -9.36 3.67
CA SER A 33 -11.92 -8.80 4.78
C SER A 33 -11.03 -7.62 4.31
N PRO A 34 -10.71 -6.66 5.19
CA PRO A 34 -9.76 -5.58 4.89
C PRO A 34 -8.41 -6.11 4.39
N LEU A 35 -7.92 -7.21 4.99
CA LEU A 35 -6.68 -7.89 4.58
C LEU A 35 -6.75 -8.34 3.13
N THR A 36 -7.87 -8.98 2.74
CA THR A 36 -8.07 -9.46 1.38
C THR A 36 -8.13 -8.29 0.40
N LYS A 37 -8.93 -7.26 0.70
CA LYS A 37 -9.06 -6.05 -0.14
C LYS A 37 -7.70 -5.39 -0.39
N CYS A 38 -6.92 -5.18 0.67
CA CYS A 38 -5.58 -4.59 0.56
C CYS A 38 -4.61 -5.49 -0.21
N THR A 39 -4.66 -6.82 0.00
CA THR A 39 -3.79 -7.76 -0.70
C THR A 39 -4.04 -7.76 -2.20
N VAL A 40 -5.32 -7.75 -2.60
CA VAL A 40 -5.75 -7.68 -4.00
C VAL A 40 -5.27 -6.41 -4.67
N ALA A 41 -5.45 -5.26 -4.01
CA ALA A 41 -5.01 -3.97 -4.52
C ALA A 41 -3.47 -3.92 -4.68
N LEU A 42 -2.73 -4.34 -3.67
CA LEU A 42 -1.27 -4.34 -3.71
C LEU A 42 -0.71 -5.29 -4.78
N ARG A 43 -1.33 -6.46 -5.00
CA ARG A 43 -0.91 -7.38 -6.06
C ARG A 43 -1.15 -6.77 -7.45
N GLN A 44 -2.32 -6.18 -7.69
CA GLN A 44 -2.57 -5.47 -8.95
C GLN A 44 -1.55 -4.35 -9.19
N LEU A 45 -1.23 -3.56 -8.16
CA LEU A 45 -0.24 -2.48 -8.27
C LEU A 45 1.19 -2.97 -8.48
N ALA A 46 1.59 -4.06 -7.81
CA ALA A 46 2.95 -4.58 -7.87
C ALA A 46 3.28 -5.23 -9.22
N TYR A 47 2.32 -5.97 -9.79
CA TYR A 47 2.54 -6.72 -11.03
C TYR A 47 2.07 -5.96 -12.28
N GLY A 48 1.25 -4.92 -12.13
CA GLY A 48 0.69 -4.18 -13.26
C GLY A 48 -0.20 -5.04 -14.17
N THR A 49 -0.67 -6.19 -13.67
CA THR A 49 -1.47 -7.17 -14.42
C THR A 49 -2.96 -6.96 -14.22
N THR A 50 -3.76 -7.49 -15.13
CA THR A 50 -5.21 -7.60 -14.97
C THR A 50 -5.57 -8.55 -13.82
N MET A 51 -6.78 -8.39 -13.29
CA MET A 51 -7.30 -9.21 -12.19
C MET A 51 -7.53 -10.66 -12.58
N ASP A 52 -7.64 -10.96 -13.87
CA ASP A 52 -7.83 -12.29 -14.44
C ASP A 52 -6.78 -13.30 -13.90
N MET A 53 -5.55 -12.82 -13.63
CA MET A 53 -4.47 -13.65 -13.07
C MET A 53 -4.65 -13.97 -11.57
N PHE A 54 -5.48 -13.20 -10.86
CA PHE A 54 -5.70 -13.30 -9.42
C PHE A 54 -7.11 -13.77 -9.05
N GLU A 55 -8.06 -13.75 -9.98
CA GLU A 55 -9.45 -14.19 -9.74
C GLU A 55 -9.50 -15.63 -9.24
N GLU A 56 -8.72 -16.55 -9.84
CA GLU A 56 -8.66 -17.96 -9.44
C GLU A 56 -8.07 -18.15 -8.03
N TYR A 57 -7.04 -17.38 -7.67
CA TYR A 57 -6.34 -17.53 -6.38
C TYR A 57 -7.02 -16.80 -5.23
N LEU A 58 -7.64 -15.66 -5.51
CA LEU A 58 -8.25 -14.80 -4.49
C LEU A 58 -9.77 -14.98 -4.41
N HIS A 59 -10.38 -15.69 -5.36
CA HIS A 59 -11.83 -15.88 -5.48
C HIS A 59 -12.60 -14.56 -5.47
N ILE A 60 -12.08 -13.58 -6.23
CA ILE A 60 -12.61 -12.22 -6.32
C ILE A 60 -12.80 -11.87 -7.78
N GLY A 61 -14.02 -11.50 -8.15
CA GLY A 61 -14.33 -11.07 -9.50
C GLY A 61 -13.61 -9.78 -9.89
N ASP A 62 -13.35 -9.63 -11.19
CA ASP A 62 -12.56 -8.52 -11.75
C ASP A 62 -13.03 -7.14 -11.31
N LEU A 63 -14.34 -6.89 -11.33
CA LEU A 63 -14.92 -5.60 -10.94
C LEU A 63 -14.57 -5.25 -9.50
N THR A 64 -14.80 -6.18 -8.57
CA THR A 64 -14.47 -6.02 -7.15
C THR A 64 -12.97 -5.83 -6.94
N GLY A 65 -12.14 -6.51 -7.74
CA GLY A 65 -10.70 -6.32 -7.73
C GLY A 65 -10.29 -4.91 -8.13
N ARG A 66 -10.83 -4.39 -9.23
CA ARG A 66 -10.58 -3.02 -9.70
C ARG A 66 -11.08 -1.98 -8.70
N GLU A 67 -12.25 -2.20 -8.10
CA GLU A 67 -12.75 -1.36 -7.00
C GLU A 67 -11.80 -1.38 -5.80
N CYS A 68 -11.28 -2.55 -5.40
CA CYS A 68 -10.28 -2.63 -4.34
C CYS A 68 -9.04 -1.80 -4.68
N GLN A 69 -8.54 -1.88 -5.91
CA GLN A 69 -7.36 -1.11 -6.34
C GLN A 69 -7.63 0.40 -6.31
N SER A 70 -8.75 0.84 -6.90
CA SER A 70 -9.11 2.25 -6.98
C SER A 70 -9.32 2.87 -5.59
N ASN A 71 -10.14 2.22 -4.74
CA ASN A 71 -10.39 2.68 -3.38
C ASN A 71 -9.11 2.63 -2.54
N PHE A 72 -8.26 1.61 -2.72
CA PHE A 72 -6.99 1.55 -2.01
C PHE A 72 -6.09 2.74 -2.35
N CYS A 73 -5.90 3.05 -3.64
CA CYS A 73 -5.08 4.20 -4.05
C CYS A 73 -5.61 5.51 -3.47
N GLN A 74 -6.92 5.73 -3.57
CA GLN A 74 -7.55 6.95 -3.06
C GLN A 74 -7.35 7.07 -1.53
N VAL A 75 -7.78 6.08 -0.77
CA VAL A 75 -7.75 6.13 0.69
C VAL A 75 -6.31 6.13 1.22
N VAL A 76 -5.36 5.46 0.57
CA VAL A 76 -3.94 5.53 0.94
C VAL A 76 -3.40 6.94 0.75
N VAL A 77 -3.71 7.60 -0.37
CA VAL A 77 -3.28 9.00 -0.59
C VAL A 77 -3.91 9.91 0.47
N GLU A 78 -5.21 9.78 0.73
CA GLU A 78 -5.89 10.60 1.74
C GLU A 78 -5.31 10.38 3.15
N ALA A 79 -5.07 9.12 3.55
CA ALA A 79 -4.59 8.78 4.88
C ALA A 79 -3.10 9.12 5.11
N PHE A 80 -2.26 9.06 4.07
CA PHE A 80 -0.80 9.10 4.24
C PHE A 80 -0.12 10.29 3.55
N SER A 81 -0.79 11.02 2.64
CA SER A 81 -0.15 12.05 1.83
C SER A 81 0.52 13.15 2.64
N THR A 82 -0.13 13.61 3.71
CA THR A 82 0.38 14.70 4.57
C THR A 82 1.69 14.34 5.25
N THR A 83 1.94 13.04 5.49
CA THR A 83 3.13 12.56 6.19
C THR A 83 4.20 12.08 5.21
N TYR A 84 3.82 11.29 4.21
CA TYR A 84 4.75 10.53 3.37
C TYR A 84 4.85 11.03 1.92
N MET A 85 3.88 11.79 1.43
CA MET A 85 3.90 12.38 0.07
C MET A 85 4.05 13.91 0.10
N ARG A 86 4.31 14.51 1.26
CA ARG A 86 4.62 15.93 1.35
C ARG A 86 6.00 16.22 0.78
N LYS A 87 6.22 17.47 0.37
CA LYS A 87 7.56 17.95 0.02
C LYS A 87 8.49 17.79 1.24
N PRO A 88 9.74 17.33 1.04
CA PRO A 88 10.74 17.32 2.09
C PRO A 88 10.95 18.71 2.70
N ASN A 89 11.06 18.77 4.02
CA ASN A 89 11.40 19.96 4.77
C ASN A 89 12.93 20.03 4.98
N ALA A 90 13.41 21.10 5.63
CA ALA A 90 14.85 21.32 5.85
C ALA A 90 15.52 20.21 6.69
N THR A 91 14.76 19.45 7.49
CA THR A 91 15.28 18.35 8.32
C THR A 91 15.28 17.00 7.61
N ASP A 92 14.41 16.79 6.62
CA ASP A 92 14.26 15.49 5.97
C ASP A 92 15.46 15.15 5.09
N CYS A 93 15.95 16.11 4.28
CA CYS A 93 17.05 15.83 3.35
C CYS A 93 18.36 15.42 4.06
N PRO A 94 18.84 16.15 5.10
CA PRO A 94 20.01 15.72 5.85
C PRO A 94 19.82 14.37 6.53
N PHE A 95 18.64 14.15 7.11
CA PHE A 95 18.31 12.87 7.77
C PHE A 95 18.33 11.69 6.79
N LEU A 96 17.69 11.83 5.63
CA LEU A 96 17.65 10.77 4.60
C LEU A 96 19.03 10.48 4.02
N LEU A 97 19.85 11.52 3.80
CA LEU A 97 21.22 11.36 3.33
C LEU A 97 22.08 10.60 4.34
N ASP A 98 22.06 11.01 5.61
CA ASP A 98 22.82 10.36 6.68
C ASP A 98 22.34 8.92 6.93
N MET A 99 21.03 8.66 6.87
CA MET A 99 20.48 7.31 6.94
C MET A 99 20.97 6.44 5.79
N HIS A 100 20.89 6.91 4.53
CA HIS A 100 21.34 6.14 3.37
C HIS A 100 22.84 5.89 3.39
N GLU A 101 23.66 6.88 3.75
CA GLU A 101 25.11 6.71 3.88
C GLU A 101 25.46 5.70 4.98
N ARG A 102 24.75 5.71 6.11
CA ARG A 102 24.95 4.72 7.18
C ARG A 102 24.56 3.30 6.78
N VAL A 103 23.51 3.13 5.98
CA VAL A 103 23.00 1.80 5.58
C VAL A 103 23.77 1.24 4.38
N HIS A 104 24.11 2.07 3.40
CA HIS A 104 24.66 1.64 2.11
C HIS A 104 26.11 2.06 1.86
N GLY A 105 26.69 2.96 2.68
CA GLY A 105 28.08 3.40 2.55
C GLY A 105 28.34 4.40 1.41
N PHE A 106 27.30 4.91 0.73
CA PHE A 106 27.44 5.84 -0.39
C PHE A 106 26.88 7.24 -0.06
N PRO A 107 27.66 8.32 -0.24
CA PRO A 107 27.16 9.67 -0.03
C PRO A 107 26.23 10.12 -1.17
N ARG A 108 25.30 11.04 -0.86
CA ARG A 108 24.43 11.77 -1.84
C ARG A 108 23.35 10.94 -2.55
N MET A 109 22.74 9.96 -1.89
CA MET A 109 21.73 9.06 -2.47
C MET A 109 20.28 9.58 -2.41
N LEU A 110 20.06 10.89 -2.33
CA LEU A 110 18.70 11.42 -2.17
C LEU A 110 17.92 11.23 -3.49
N GLY A 111 16.87 10.42 -3.44
CA GLY A 111 15.97 10.18 -4.59
C GLY A 111 16.47 9.16 -5.62
N SER A 112 17.59 8.47 -5.38
CA SER A 112 18.03 7.36 -6.25
C SER A 112 17.27 6.09 -5.89
N ILE A 113 16.38 5.64 -6.79
CA ILE A 113 15.61 4.40 -6.60
C ILE A 113 16.52 3.17 -6.80
N ASP A 114 17.43 3.24 -7.77
CA ASP A 114 18.31 2.13 -8.14
C ASP A 114 19.29 1.76 -7.02
N CYS A 115 19.61 2.70 -6.14
CA CYS A 115 20.54 2.45 -5.06
C CYS A 115 19.87 1.96 -3.76
N MET A 116 18.54 1.81 -3.71
CA MET A 116 17.82 1.25 -2.55
C MET A 116 17.95 -0.28 -2.44
N HIS A 117 18.44 -0.96 -3.49
CA HIS A 117 18.58 -2.42 -3.55
C HIS A 117 20.04 -2.87 -3.79
N TRP A 118 21.01 -1.99 -3.54
CA TRP A 118 22.42 -2.32 -3.70
C TRP A 118 22.89 -3.24 -2.55
N GLU A 119 23.31 -4.46 -2.90
CA GLU A 119 24.02 -5.41 -1.99
C GLU A 119 25.52 -5.09 -1.90
#